data_AF-A0A962UTK7-F1
#
_entry.id   AF-A0A962UTK7-F1
#
_cell.length_a   1.000
_cell.length_b   1.000
_cell.length_c   1.000
_cell.angle_alpha   90.00
_cell.angle_beta   90.00
_cell.angle_gamma   90.00
#
_symmetry.space_group_name_H-M   'P 1'
#
loop_
_entity.id
_entity.type
_entity.pdbx_description
1 polymer ?
#
loop_
_entity_poly.entity_id
_entity_poly.type
_entity_poly.pdbx_seq_one_letter_code
_entity_poly.pdbx_strand_id
1 'polypeptide(L)'
;DLFSQAEHDEDAQSILLCPDAGFVARVEQSIDKLLPTMSRQEIIATALRTRGALIVCRDLDEAAEVGNFIAPEHLELSLEQPAEFAQKIRHAGAIFMGRYTSEPLGDYCAGPNHVLPTSRTARFSSPLGVYDFQKRSSLILVSEQGADTLGRTASTLARGEGLEAHARSAEYRFED
;
A
#
# COMPACT_ATOMS: atom_id res chain seq x y z
N ASP A 1 12.82 -3.91 -14.68
CA ASP A 1 12.32 -3.64 -13.33
C ASP A 1 12.77 -2.25 -12.88
N LEU A 2 14.03 -2.03 -12.43
CA LEU A 2 14.44 -0.66 -12.07
C LEU A 2 14.23 0.38 -13.20
N PHE A 3 14.46 0.00 -14.47
CA PHE A 3 14.21 0.91 -15.59
C PHE A 3 12.74 1.05 -15.98
N SER A 4 11.89 0.04 -15.76
CA SER A 4 10.46 0.15 -16.12
C SER A 4 9.79 1.19 -15.23
N GLN A 5 10.12 1.21 -13.94
CA GLN A 5 9.67 2.28 -13.06
C GLN A 5 10.34 3.62 -13.38
N ALA A 6 11.67 3.66 -13.57
CA ALA A 6 12.41 4.91 -13.79
C ALA A 6 12.10 5.60 -15.12
N GLU A 7 11.59 4.88 -16.12
CA GLU A 7 11.22 5.51 -17.39
C GLU A 7 9.89 6.24 -17.33
N HIS A 8 9.03 6.01 -16.32
CA HIS A 8 7.72 6.67 -16.24
C HIS A 8 7.85 8.20 -16.19
N ASP A 9 8.69 8.72 -15.28
CA ASP A 9 8.82 10.15 -14.99
C ASP A 9 10.20 10.45 -14.38
N GLU A 10 10.71 11.68 -14.50
CA GLU A 10 11.98 12.12 -13.90
C GLU A 10 11.96 12.12 -12.36
N ASP A 11 10.76 12.22 -11.76
CA ASP A 11 10.52 12.11 -10.33
C ASP A 11 10.21 10.67 -9.88
N ALA A 12 10.25 9.68 -10.78
CA ALA A 12 10.09 8.28 -10.42
C ALA A 12 11.22 7.81 -9.49
N GLN A 13 10.89 6.89 -8.59
CA GLN A 13 11.83 6.35 -7.61
C GLN A 13 11.97 4.85 -7.77
N SER A 14 13.19 4.39 -8.09
CA SER A 14 13.53 2.98 -8.23
C SER A 14 14.59 2.58 -7.21
N ILE A 15 14.27 1.65 -6.32
CA ILE A 15 15.13 1.28 -5.19
C ILE A 15 15.41 -0.22 -5.22
N LEU A 16 16.68 -0.60 -5.10
CA LEU A 16 17.10 -1.98 -4.84
C LEU A 16 17.50 -2.12 -3.37
N LEU A 17 16.93 -3.10 -2.67
CA LEU A 17 17.36 -3.52 -1.34
C LEU A 17 17.99 -4.92 -1.46
N CYS A 18 19.26 -5.08 -1.10
CA CYS A 18 19.93 -6.37 -1.23
C CYS A 18 21.06 -6.52 -0.20
N PRO A 19 21.19 -7.67 0.49
CA PRO A 19 22.30 -7.89 1.41
C PRO A 19 23.63 -8.27 0.73
N ASP A 20 23.60 -8.69 -0.54
CA ASP A 20 24.81 -9.02 -1.31
C ASP A 20 25.35 -7.78 -2.04
N ALA A 21 26.37 -7.14 -1.47
CA ALA A 21 27.06 -6.01 -2.09
C ALA A 21 27.65 -6.35 -3.48
N GLY A 22 28.06 -7.60 -3.70
CA GLY A 22 28.53 -8.05 -5.01
C GLY A 22 27.40 -8.12 -6.03
N PHE A 23 26.19 -8.52 -5.62
CA PHE A 23 25.01 -8.46 -6.49
C PHE A 23 24.63 -7.02 -6.81
N VAL A 24 24.66 -6.12 -5.82
CA VAL A 24 24.41 -4.69 -6.04
C VAL A 24 25.37 -4.10 -7.07
N ALA A 25 26.67 -4.38 -6.97
CA ALA A 25 27.66 -3.94 -7.96
C ALA A 25 27.40 -4.51 -9.36
N ARG A 26 26.91 -5.76 -9.47
CA ARG A 26 26.51 -6.34 -10.78
C ARG A 26 25.26 -5.67 -11.36
N VAL A 27 24.33 -5.23 -10.51
CA VAL A 27 23.16 -4.45 -10.95
C VAL A 27 23.59 -3.09 -11.46
N GLU A 28 24.49 -2.39 -10.75
CA GLU A 28 25.06 -1.11 -11.19
C GLU A 28 25.75 -1.25 -12.56
N GLN A 29 26.60 -2.27 -12.74
CA GLN A 29 27.22 -2.56 -14.04
C GLN A 29 26.19 -2.86 -15.14
N SER A 30 25.07 -3.50 -14.78
CA SER A 30 23.99 -3.77 -15.73
C SER A 30 23.26 -2.49 -16.12
N ILE A 31 23.08 -1.56 -15.18
CA ILE A 31 22.53 -0.23 -15.45
C ILE A 31 23.41 0.50 -16.47
N ASP A 32 24.72 0.58 -16.24
CA ASP A 32 25.66 1.25 -17.14
C ASP A 32 25.66 0.64 -18.55
N LYS A 33 25.54 -0.70 -18.62
CA LYS A 33 25.50 -1.43 -19.88
C LYS A 33 24.20 -1.20 -20.65
N LEU A 34 23.06 -1.19 -19.97
CA LEU A 34 21.74 -1.17 -20.60
C LEU A 34 21.24 0.24 -20.90
N LEU A 35 21.58 1.23 -20.06
CA LEU A 35 21.08 2.60 -20.18
C LEU A 35 21.28 3.22 -21.58
N PRO A 36 22.45 3.09 -22.25
CA PRO A 36 22.65 3.64 -23.59
C PRO A 36 21.76 3.02 -24.68
N THR A 37 21.12 1.88 -24.39
CA THR A 37 20.23 1.18 -25.33
C THR A 37 18.76 1.57 -25.17
N MET A 38 18.43 2.36 -24.13
CA MET A 38 17.06 2.75 -23.82
C MET A 38 16.65 4.00 -24.61
N SER A 39 15.46 3.96 -25.21
CA SER A 39 14.92 5.11 -25.96
C SER A 39 14.67 6.33 -25.06
N ARG A 40 14.28 6.11 -23.81
CA ARG A 40 14.03 7.14 -22.78
C ARG A 40 15.20 7.30 -21.80
N GLN A 41 16.43 7.07 -22.25
CA GLN A 41 17.63 7.07 -21.39
C GLN A 41 17.80 8.34 -20.53
N GLU A 42 17.43 9.53 -21.03
CA GLU A 42 17.60 10.79 -20.29
C GLU A 42 16.68 10.86 -19.06
N ILE A 43 15.43 10.39 -19.20
CA ILE A 43 14.44 10.32 -18.11
C ILE A 43 14.89 9.28 -17.08
N ILE A 44 15.25 8.07 -17.54
CA ILE A 44 15.75 6.99 -16.68
C ILE A 44 16.98 7.46 -15.91
N ALA A 45 17.96 8.07 -16.57
CA ALA A 45 19.18 8.57 -15.94
C ALA A 45 18.88 9.64 -14.89
N THR A 46 17.93 10.53 -15.17
CA THR A 46 17.53 11.58 -14.23
C THR A 46 16.86 11.00 -13.00
N ALA A 47 15.86 10.13 -13.18
CA ALA A 47 15.15 9.47 -12.08
C ALA A 47 16.10 8.66 -11.18
N LEU A 48 17.00 7.86 -11.79
CA LEU A 48 17.98 7.07 -11.03
C LEU A 48 18.97 7.94 -10.27
N ARG A 49 19.43 9.06 -10.85
CA ARG A 49 20.38 9.98 -10.21
C ARG A 49 19.76 10.76 -9.06
N THR A 50 18.51 11.21 -9.20
CA THR A 50 17.86 12.10 -8.22
C THR A 50 17.18 11.35 -7.10
N ARG A 51 16.55 10.20 -7.41
CA ARG A 51 15.66 9.48 -6.49
C ARG A 51 15.91 7.98 -6.44
N GLY A 52 16.72 7.43 -7.35
CA GLY A 52 17.13 6.04 -7.31
C GLY A 52 18.05 5.74 -6.12
N ALA A 53 18.03 4.49 -5.65
CA ALA A 53 18.94 4.04 -4.61
C ALA A 53 19.26 2.55 -4.75
N LEU A 54 20.53 2.20 -4.62
CA LEU A 54 20.98 0.82 -4.43
C LEU A 54 21.46 0.70 -2.97
N ILE A 55 20.73 -0.05 -2.14
CA ILE A 55 20.94 -0.09 -0.70
C ILE A 55 21.43 -1.50 -0.32
N VAL A 56 22.64 -1.55 0.22
CA VAL A 56 23.18 -2.77 0.83
C VAL A 56 22.64 -2.91 2.25
N CYS A 57 21.81 -3.93 2.47
CA CYS A 57 21.29 -4.26 3.80
C CYS A 57 22.22 -5.23 4.53
N ARG A 58 22.12 -5.34 5.85
CA ARG A 58 22.83 -6.35 6.66
C ARG A 58 22.34 -7.76 6.32
N ASP A 59 21.03 -7.91 6.16
CA ASP A 59 20.35 -9.16 5.83
C ASP A 59 18.97 -8.87 5.20
N LEU A 60 18.20 -9.94 4.94
CA LEU A 60 16.86 -9.82 4.39
C LEU A 60 15.84 -9.25 5.41
N ASP A 61 16.07 -9.42 6.71
CA ASP A 61 15.16 -8.89 7.73
C ASP A 61 15.24 -7.36 7.77
N GLU A 62 16.45 -6.80 7.72
CA GLU A 62 16.62 -5.35 7.55
C GLU A 62 16.04 -4.87 6.22
N ALA A 63 16.18 -5.63 5.13
CA ALA A 63 15.54 -5.27 3.86
C ALA A 63 14.01 -5.20 3.98
N ALA A 64 13.38 -6.10 4.75
CA ALA A 64 11.95 -6.04 5.04
C ALA A 64 11.58 -4.83 5.91
N GLU A 65 12.39 -4.48 6.91
CA GLU A 65 12.19 -3.28 7.73
C GLU A 65 12.25 -2.00 6.88
N VAL A 66 13.26 -1.89 6.02
CA VAL A 66 13.42 -0.77 5.09
C VAL A 66 12.28 -0.72 4.08
N GLY A 67 11.89 -1.86 3.49
CA GLY A 67 10.75 -1.94 2.57
C GLY A 67 9.43 -1.51 3.23
N ASN A 68 9.18 -1.95 4.47
CA ASN A 68 8.02 -1.52 5.26
C ASN A 68 8.06 -0.02 5.61
N PHE A 69 9.24 0.51 5.87
CA PHE A 69 9.40 1.94 6.08
C PHE A 69 9.05 2.70 4.79
N ILE A 70 9.61 2.29 3.65
CA ILE A 70 9.33 2.92 2.35
C ILE A 70 7.85 2.84 1.99
N ALA A 71 7.17 1.72 2.28
CA ALA A 71 5.78 1.48 1.91
C ALA A 71 5.54 1.75 0.41
N PRO A 72 6.23 1.00 -0.47
CA PRO A 72 6.29 1.30 -1.90
C PRO A 72 4.94 1.07 -2.59
N GLU A 73 4.77 1.74 -3.74
CA GLU A 73 3.69 1.47 -4.68
C GLU A 73 3.79 0.03 -5.22
N HIS A 74 4.93 -0.30 -5.83
CA HIS A 74 5.28 -1.63 -6.32
C HIS A 74 6.41 -2.24 -5.48
N LEU A 75 6.26 -3.49 -5.03
CA LEU A 75 7.31 -4.25 -4.36
C LEU A 75 7.59 -5.57 -5.09
N GLU A 76 8.79 -5.70 -5.66
CA GLU A 76 9.24 -6.95 -6.26
C GLU A 76 10.11 -7.77 -5.29
N LEU A 77 9.72 -9.03 -5.09
CA LEU A 77 10.42 -10.00 -4.25
C LEU A 77 11.15 -11.02 -5.13
N SER A 78 12.29 -10.60 -5.68
CA SER A 78 13.18 -11.43 -6.52
C SER A 78 14.03 -12.43 -5.69
N LEU A 79 13.36 -13.26 -4.89
CA LEU A 79 13.94 -14.21 -3.95
C LEU A 79 13.60 -15.67 -4.31
N GLU A 80 14.30 -16.63 -3.70
CA GLU A 80 13.97 -18.07 -3.85
C GLU A 80 12.69 -18.46 -3.12
N GLN A 81 12.45 -17.88 -1.93
CA GLN A 81 11.28 -18.16 -1.09
C GLN A 81 10.45 -16.88 -0.88
N PRO A 82 9.88 -16.29 -1.96
CA PRO A 82 9.23 -14.98 -1.88
C PRO A 82 7.95 -15.02 -1.04
N ALA A 83 7.23 -16.14 -1.01
CA ALA A 83 6.00 -16.29 -0.23
C ALA A 83 6.25 -16.24 1.29
N GLU A 84 7.35 -16.82 1.77
CA GLU A 84 7.75 -16.71 3.19
C GLU A 84 8.16 -15.28 3.51
N PHE A 85 8.96 -14.66 2.64
CA PHE A 85 9.41 -13.28 2.83
C PHE A 85 8.24 -12.28 2.82
N ALA A 86 7.23 -12.48 1.96
CA ALA A 86 6.05 -11.63 1.88
C ALA A 86 5.30 -11.51 3.21
N GLN A 87 5.38 -12.52 4.10
CA GLN A 87 4.75 -12.46 5.43
C GLN A 87 5.39 -11.39 6.34
N LYS A 88 6.61 -10.93 6.03
CA LYS A 88 7.31 -9.85 6.73
C LYS A 88 6.92 -8.46 6.21
N ILE A 89 6.19 -8.38 5.09
CA ILE A 89 5.77 -7.14 4.46
C ILE A 89 4.38 -6.72 4.98
N ARG A 90 4.32 -5.53 5.54
CA ARG A 90 3.13 -4.86 6.09
C ARG A 90 2.56 -3.81 5.15
N HIS A 91 3.41 -3.18 4.33
CA HIS A 91 3.03 -2.04 3.50
C HIS A 91 3.61 -2.16 2.09
N ALA A 92 2.73 -2.35 1.10
CA ALA A 92 3.02 -2.25 -0.32
C ALA A 92 1.68 -2.08 -1.08
N GLY A 93 1.67 -1.36 -2.19
CA GLY A 93 0.49 -1.28 -3.07
C GLY A 93 0.24 -2.61 -3.78
N ALA A 94 1.23 -3.09 -4.52
CA ALA A 94 1.25 -4.41 -5.16
C ALA A 94 2.56 -5.15 -4.84
N ILE A 95 2.46 -6.47 -4.63
CA ILE A 95 3.63 -7.33 -4.36
C ILE A 95 3.77 -8.34 -5.49
N PHE A 96 4.93 -8.35 -6.13
CA PHE A 96 5.30 -9.25 -7.21
C PHE A 96 6.29 -10.28 -6.68
N MET A 97 6.03 -11.57 -6.88
CA MET A 97 6.76 -12.64 -6.19
C MET A 97 7.51 -13.57 -7.15
N GLY A 98 8.83 -13.56 -7.04
CA GLY A 98 9.72 -14.43 -7.82
C GLY A 98 10.32 -13.75 -9.05
N ARG A 99 11.41 -14.34 -9.56
CA ARG A 99 12.28 -13.74 -10.60
C ARG A 99 11.63 -13.56 -11.98
N TYR A 100 10.44 -14.10 -12.20
CA TYR A 100 9.72 -14.05 -13.48
C TYR A 100 8.48 -13.16 -13.41
N THR A 101 8.27 -12.46 -12.30
CA THR A 101 7.08 -11.67 -12.05
C THR A 101 7.47 -10.20 -11.98
N SER A 102 7.81 -9.63 -13.14
CA SER A 102 8.16 -8.20 -13.25
C SER A 102 6.94 -7.30 -13.11
N GLU A 103 7.12 -6.08 -12.61
CA GLU A 103 6.08 -5.04 -12.51
C GLU A 103 5.18 -4.92 -13.76
N PRO A 104 5.70 -4.86 -15.01
CA PRO A 104 4.87 -4.71 -16.20
C PRO A 104 3.79 -5.79 -16.39
N LEU A 105 3.95 -6.99 -15.80
CA LEU A 105 2.90 -8.01 -15.87
C LEU A 105 1.66 -7.55 -15.09
N GLY A 106 1.84 -6.92 -13.93
CA GLY A 106 0.77 -6.33 -13.13
C GLY A 106 0.14 -5.13 -13.82
N ASP A 107 0.95 -4.31 -14.48
CA ASP A 107 0.47 -3.11 -15.15
C ASP A 107 -0.46 -3.39 -16.33
N TYR A 108 -0.29 -4.54 -16.97
CA TYR A 108 -0.94 -4.80 -18.26
C TYR A 108 -1.85 -6.02 -18.30
N CYS A 109 -1.49 -7.16 -17.68
CA CYS A 109 -2.14 -8.42 -18.06
C CYS A 109 -2.37 -9.44 -16.94
N ALA A 110 -1.81 -9.26 -15.74
CA ALA A 110 -1.98 -10.22 -14.64
C ALA A 110 -3.37 -10.15 -13.99
N GLY A 111 -4.08 -9.02 -14.11
CA GLY A 111 -5.45 -8.83 -13.61
C GLY A 111 -5.64 -7.80 -12.49
N PRO A 112 -4.70 -7.60 -11.54
CA PRO A 112 -4.78 -6.50 -10.56
C PRO A 112 -4.83 -5.12 -11.21
N ASN A 113 -5.26 -4.10 -10.44
CA ASN A 113 -5.31 -2.72 -10.92
C ASN A 113 -3.96 -2.02 -10.69
N HIS A 114 -3.46 -1.29 -11.68
CA HIS A 114 -2.21 -0.53 -11.59
C HIS A 114 -2.37 0.88 -11.01
N VAL A 115 -3.60 1.30 -10.66
CA VAL A 115 -3.81 2.55 -9.93
C VAL A 115 -3.59 2.25 -8.45
N LEU A 116 -2.40 2.58 -7.97
CA LEU A 116 -1.89 2.17 -6.67
C LEU A 116 -1.58 3.35 -5.75
N PRO A 117 -1.52 3.13 -4.44
CA PRO A 117 -1.12 4.16 -3.49
C PRO A 117 0.37 4.47 -3.56
N THR A 118 0.73 5.68 -3.97
CA THR A 118 2.12 6.14 -4.12
C THR A 118 2.58 6.97 -2.91
N SER A 119 3.84 7.42 -2.87
CA SER A 119 4.33 8.36 -1.85
C SER A 119 4.10 7.92 -0.39
N ARG A 120 4.38 6.63 -0.11
CA ARG A 120 4.16 5.96 1.19
C ARG A 120 2.70 5.81 1.63
N THR A 121 1.73 6.13 0.78
CA THR A 121 0.31 6.04 1.14
C THR A 121 -0.19 4.60 1.24
N ALA A 122 0.59 3.61 0.76
CA ALA A 122 0.33 2.17 0.98
C ALA A 122 0.26 1.77 2.47
N ARG A 123 0.61 2.68 3.39
CA ARG A 123 0.42 2.51 4.83
C ARG A 123 -1.03 2.58 5.29
N PHE A 124 -1.90 3.22 4.51
CA PHE A 124 -3.29 3.46 4.89
C PHE A 124 -4.29 3.45 3.73
N SER A 125 -3.81 3.44 2.48
CA SER A 125 -4.60 3.32 1.27
C SER A 125 -4.41 1.95 0.62
N SER A 126 -5.38 1.54 -0.20
CA SER A 126 -5.36 0.28 -0.95
C SER A 126 -5.27 0.54 -2.46
N PRO A 127 -4.87 -0.46 -3.26
CA PRO A 127 -5.06 -0.45 -4.71
C PRO A 127 -6.50 -0.11 -5.10
N LEU A 128 -6.67 0.61 -6.21
CA LEU A 128 -7.98 0.87 -6.77
C LEU A 128 -8.70 -0.46 -7.06
N GLY A 129 -9.93 -0.58 -6.59
CA GLY A 129 -10.75 -1.76 -6.82
C GLY A 129 -12.23 -1.40 -6.92
N VAL A 130 -13.05 -2.43 -7.03
CA VAL A 130 -14.52 -2.26 -7.11
C VAL A 130 -15.09 -1.54 -5.88
N TYR A 131 -14.41 -1.60 -4.73
CA TYR A 131 -14.87 -0.97 -3.49
C TYR A 131 -14.80 0.56 -3.53
N ASP A 132 -13.91 1.14 -4.32
CA ASP A 132 -13.78 2.60 -4.49
C ASP A 132 -14.95 3.20 -5.28
N PHE A 133 -15.66 2.38 -6.06
CA PHE A 133 -16.85 2.76 -6.83
C PHE A 133 -18.15 2.35 -6.13
N GLN A 134 -18.08 1.89 -4.88
CA GLN A 134 -19.23 1.51 -4.08
C GLN A 134 -19.53 2.58 -3.02
N LYS A 135 -20.80 2.64 -2.61
CA LYS A 135 -21.23 3.39 -1.42
C LYS A 135 -21.87 2.41 -0.44
N ARG A 136 -21.54 2.54 0.84
CA ARG A 136 -22.10 1.71 1.92
C ARG A 136 -23.06 2.55 2.76
N SER A 137 -24.25 2.01 3.01
CA SER A 137 -25.25 2.60 3.90
C SER A 137 -25.57 1.62 5.01
N SER A 138 -25.52 2.08 6.26
CA SER A 138 -25.97 1.30 7.41
C SER A 138 -27.48 1.39 7.51
N LEU A 139 -28.17 0.25 7.62
CA LEU A 139 -29.60 0.18 7.84
C LEU A 139 -29.85 -0.31 9.27
N ILE A 140 -30.59 0.48 10.04
CA ILE A 140 -30.92 0.17 11.43
C ILE A 140 -32.44 0.20 11.55
N LEU A 141 -33.01 -0.97 11.87
CA LEU A 141 -34.42 -1.13 12.20
C LEU A 141 -34.47 -1.83 13.55
N VAL A 142 -35.11 -1.19 14.53
CA VAL A 142 -35.26 -1.73 15.88
C VAL A 142 -36.74 -1.98 16.17
N SER A 143 -37.03 -3.04 16.92
CA SER A 143 -38.37 -3.26 17.47
C SER A 143 -38.66 -2.25 18.58
N GLU A 144 -39.91 -2.18 19.03
CA GLU A 144 -40.32 -1.37 20.18
C GLU A 144 -39.53 -1.73 21.44
N GLN A 145 -39.51 -3.01 21.84
CA GLN A 145 -38.73 -3.52 22.97
C GLN A 145 -37.22 -3.21 22.83
N GLY A 146 -36.68 -3.26 21.62
CA GLY A 146 -35.28 -2.90 21.37
C GLY A 146 -35.03 -1.40 21.50
N ALA A 147 -36.00 -0.56 21.13
CA ALA A 147 -35.93 0.89 21.30
C ALA A 147 -35.94 1.28 22.78
N ASP A 148 -36.73 0.61 23.62
CA ASP A 148 -36.68 0.80 25.08
C ASP A 148 -35.31 0.38 25.64
N THR A 149 -34.88 -0.86 25.36
CA THR A 149 -33.64 -1.44 25.90
C THR A 149 -32.41 -0.61 25.52
N LEU A 150 -32.24 -0.32 24.22
CA LEU A 150 -31.10 0.47 23.73
C LEU A 150 -31.27 1.96 24.05
N GLY A 151 -32.51 2.46 24.06
CA GLY A 151 -32.82 3.84 24.38
C GLY A 151 -32.37 4.24 25.78
N ARG A 152 -32.50 3.35 26.77
CA ARG A 152 -32.01 3.59 28.15
C ARG A 152 -30.51 3.80 28.20
N THR A 153 -29.76 3.03 27.40
CA THR A 153 -28.31 3.21 27.24
C THR A 153 -28.01 4.53 26.54
N ALA A 154 -28.69 4.81 25.42
CA ALA A 154 -28.50 6.03 24.64
C ALA A 154 -28.82 7.29 25.46
N SER A 155 -29.88 7.28 26.28
CA SER A 155 -30.23 8.37 27.18
C SER A 155 -29.13 8.62 28.19
N THR A 156 -28.63 7.58 28.88
CA THR A 156 -27.56 7.72 29.88
C THR A 156 -26.32 8.39 29.28
N LEU A 157 -25.89 7.94 28.10
CA LEU A 157 -24.75 8.52 27.38
C LEU A 157 -25.03 9.97 26.98
N ALA A 158 -26.17 10.24 26.35
CA ALA A 158 -26.54 11.57 25.88
C ALA A 158 -26.68 12.59 27.03
N ARG A 159 -27.16 12.17 28.21
CA ARG A 159 -27.19 13.01 29.42
C ARG A 159 -25.78 13.32 29.91
N GLY A 160 -24.89 12.34 29.92
CA GLY A 160 -23.47 12.52 30.28
C GLY A 160 -22.73 13.48 29.34
N GLU A 161 -23.12 13.52 28.07
CA GLU A 161 -22.59 14.43 27.05
C GLU A 161 -23.27 15.82 27.05
N GLY A 162 -24.29 16.05 27.89
CA GLY A 162 -25.05 17.30 27.92
C GLY A 162 -26.01 17.50 26.73
N LEU A 163 -26.32 16.43 25.98
CA LEU A 163 -27.20 16.45 24.81
C LEU A 163 -28.66 16.11 25.17
N GLU A 164 -29.33 17.03 25.87
CA GLU A 164 -30.70 16.88 26.39
C GLU A 164 -31.71 16.33 25.35
N ALA A 165 -31.72 16.92 24.14
CA ALA A 165 -32.68 16.54 23.11
C ALA A 165 -32.43 15.12 22.56
N HIS A 166 -31.17 14.66 22.51
CA HIS A 166 -30.85 13.29 22.12
C HIS A 166 -31.37 12.29 23.16
N ALA A 167 -31.14 12.58 24.45
CA ALA A 167 -31.61 11.74 25.53
C ALA A 167 -33.14 11.63 25.54
N ARG A 168 -33.84 12.77 25.45
CA ARG A 168 -35.31 12.79 25.41
C ARG A 168 -35.89 12.04 24.21
N SER A 169 -35.25 12.13 23.04
CA SER A 169 -35.70 11.38 21.85
C SER A 169 -35.69 9.87 22.08
N ALA A 170 -34.69 9.36 22.80
CA ALA A 170 -34.64 7.95 23.21
C ALA A 170 -35.68 7.64 24.31
N GLU A 171 -35.79 8.49 25.33
CA GLU A 171 -36.73 8.34 26.45
C GLU A 171 -38.20 8.29 26.01
N TYR A 172 -38.58 9.03 24.96
CA TYR A 172 -39.95 8.99 24.41
C TYR A 172 -40.35 7.65 23.79
N ARG A 173 -39.43 6.69 23.68
CA ARG A 173 -39.69 5.34 23.16
C ARG A 173 -39.56 4.28 24.25
N PHE A 174 -39.49 4.68 25.53
CA PHE A 174 -39.53 3.73 26.62
C PHE A 174 -40.92 3.12 26.73
N GLU A 175 -40.95 1.83 27.07
CA GLU A 175 -42.19 1.18 27.50
C GLU A 175 -42.49 1.61 28.95
N ASP A 176 -43.78 1.81 29.25
CA ASP A 176 -44.28 2.18 30.59
C ASP A 176 -44.01 1.09 31.65
#